data_AF-A0AAD4FHT6-F1
#
_entry.id   AF-A0AAD4FHT6-F1
#
_cell.length_a   1.000
_cell.length_b   1.000
_cell.length_c   1.000
_cell.angle_alpha   90.00
_cell.angle_beta   90.00
_cell.angle_gamma   90.00
#
_symmetry.space_group_name_H-M   'P 1'
#
loop_
_entity.id
_entity.type
_entity.pdbx_description
1 polymer ?
#
loop_
_entity_poly.entity_id
_entity_poly.type
_entity_poly.pdbx_seq_one_letter_code
_entity_poly.pdbx_strand_id
1 'polypeptide(L)'
;MQEEWKHAIAPAQSIDPHPLAKNKRLNITYRFYKDSLHPGYTPKCKCGVPTVLRCATRKKESRGRYMWMCHAGYVPGRESCGFFQWAEFDDDGEPPWAGNAKKGGGSGEME
;
A
#
# COMPACT_ATOMS: atom_id res chain seq x y z
N MET A 1 -6.42 13.52 -7.29
CA MET A 1 -6.71 12.21 -6.64
C MET A 1 -5.96 12.10 -5.30
N GLN A 2 -6.45 11.36 -4.30
CA GLN A 2 -5.84 11.29 -2.95
C GLN A 2 -4.34 10.93 -2.98
N GLU A 3 -3.94 10.10 -3.92
CA GLU A 3 -2.58 9.55 -4.08
C GLU A 3 -1.53 10.57 -4.53
N GLU A 4 -1.96 11.70 -5.08
CA GLU A 4 -1.05 12.75 -5.57
C GLU A 4 -0.57 13.67 -4.45
N TRP A 5 -1.16 13.57 -3.25
CA TRP A 5 -0.92 14.46 -2.12
C TRP A 5 -0.35 13.71 -0.92
N LYS A 6 0.61 14.33 -0.23
CA LYS A 6 1.12 13.82 1.04
C LYS A 6 0.17 14.23 2.16
N HIS A 7 -0.37 13.25 2.89
CA HIS A 7 -1.15 13.51 4.10
C HIS A 7 -0.20 13.71 5.27
N ALA A 8 -0.10 14.94 5.76
CA ALA A 8 0.71 15.28 6.93
C ALA A 8 0.03 16.37 7.76
N ILE A 9 0.25 16.33 9.07
CA ILE A 9 -0.06 17.46 9.95
C ILE A 9 1.22 18.27 10.08
N ALA A 10 1.16 19.56 9.77
CA ALA A 10 2.30 20.44 9.93
C ALA A 10 2.67 20.55 11.42
N PRO A 11 3.97 20.55 11.78
CA PRO A 11 4.38 20.74 13.16
C PRO A 11 3.92 22.12 13.65
N ALA A 12 3.30 22.16 14.83
CA ALA A 12 2.88 23.38 15.50
C ALA A 12 3.71 23.57 16.77
N GLN A 13 4.12 24.82 17.06
CA GLN A 13 4.91 25.15 18.25
C GLN A 13 4.06 25.11 19.53
N SER A 14 2.79 25.52 19.43
CA SER A 14 1.82 25.48 20.52
C SER A 14 0.48 24.96 20.02
N ILE A 15 -0.27 24.33 20.93
CA ILE A 15 -1.60 23.77 20.68
C ILE A 15 -2.43 24.00 21.94
N ASP A 16 -3.64 24.52 21.78
CA ASP A 16 -4.56 24.64 22.89
C ASP A 16 -5.10 23.26 23.29
N PRO A 17 -4.97 22.87 24.58
CA PRO A 17 -5.37 21.55 25.03
C PRO A 17 -6.89 21.39 25.00
N HIS A 18 -7.35 20.20 24.59
CA HIS A 18 -8.76 19.85 24.65
C HIS A 18 -9.21 19.71 26.13
N PRO A 19 -10.41 20.18 26.53
CA PRO A 19 -10.83 20.20 27.95
C PRO A 19 -10.84 18.82 28.64
N LEU A 20 -11.22 17.77 27.91
CA LEU A 20 -11.19 16.38 28.41
C LEU A 20 -9.87 15.65 28.09
N ALA A 21 -9.48 15.62 26.81
CA ALA A 21 -8.33 14.84 26.33
C ALA A 21 -6.96 15.51 26.55
N LYS A 22 -6.91 16.77 26.99
CA LYS A 22 -5.70 17.58 27.18
C LYS A 22 -4.83 17.55 25.91
N ASN A 23 -3.60 17.04 26.01
CA ASN A 23 -2.62 16.99 24.92
C ASN A 23 -2.65 15.67 24.13
N LYS A 24 -3.65 14.81 24.33
CA LYS A 24 -3.73 13.51 23.64
C LYS A 24 -4.17 13.71 22.19
N ARG A 25 -3.36 13.18 21.25
CA ARG A 25 -3.72 13.08 19.83
C ARG A 25 -4.15 11.64 19.52
N LEU A 26 -5.42 11.45 19.19
CA LEU A 26 -5.97 10.17 18.73
C LEU A 26 -6.07 10.18 17.21
N ASN A 27 -5.58 9.13 16.55
CA ASN A 27 -5.74 8.94 15.11
C ASN A 27 -6.24 7.52 14.85
N ILE A 28 -7.39 7.41 14.20
CA ILE A 28 -7.96 6.14 13.76
C ILE A 28 -7.99 6.19 12.24
N THR A 29 -7.28 5.26 11.60
CA THR A 29 -7.26 5.15 10.14
C THR A 29 -7.86 3.82 9.75
N TYR A 30 -9.02 3.84 9.09
CA TYR A 30 -9.59 2.65 8.46
C TYR A 30 -8.92 2.43 7.11
N ARG A 31 -8.58 1.18 6.81
CA ARG A 31 -8.04 0.76 5.52
C ARG A 31 -8.70 -0.54 5.12
N PHE A 32 -9.26 -0.56 3.92
CA PHE A 32 -9.78 -1.79 3.33
C PHE A 32 -8.66 -2.42 2.50
N TYR A 33 -8.20 -3.59 2.92
CA TYR A 33 -7.24 -4.38 2.18
C TYR A 33 -7.99 -5.33 1.26
N LYS A 34 -7.85 -5.15 -0.05
CA LYS A 34 -8.44 -6.06 -1.04
C LYS A 34 -7.74 -7.42 -1.01
N ASP A 35 -8.51 -8.50 -1.04
CA ASP A 35 -7.97 -9.87 -1.02
C ASP A 35 -7.10 -10.17 -2.25
N SER A 36 -7.41 -9.57 -3.39
CA SER A 36 -6.62 -9.66 -4.63
C SER A 36 -5.21 -9.06 -4.51
N LEU A 37 -4.98 -8.21 -3.52
CA LEU A 37 -3.70 -7.59 -3.20
C LEU A 37 -2.98 -8.31 -2.04
N HIS A 38 -3.49 -9.45 -1.58
CA HIS A 38 -2.83 -10.27 -0.58
C HIS A 38 -1.45 -10.73 -1.10
N PRO A 39 -0.38 -10.76 -0.28
CA PRO A 39 0.98 -11.13 -0.71
C PRO A 39 1.12 -12.51 -1.36
N GLY A 40 0.13 -13.39 -1.19
CA GLY A 40 0.06 -14.68 -1.88
C GLY A 40 -0.23 -14.57 -3.38
N TYR A 41 -0.88 -13.50 -3.82
CA TYR A 41 -1.27 -13.26 -5.22
C TYR A 41 -0.45 -12.19 -5.91
N THR A 42 0.26 -11.33 -5.17
CA THR A 42 1.10 -10.29 -5.76
C THR A 42 2.34 -10.87 -6.46
N PRO A 43 2.87 -10.19 -7.49
CA PRO A 43 4.04 -10.67 -8.20
C PRO A 43 5.23 -10.80 -7.26
N LYS A 44 6.02 -11.86 -7.46
CA LYS A 44 7.26 -12.09 -6.72
C LYS A 44 8.43 -11.49 -7.46
N CYS A 45 9.37 -10.89 -6.73
CA CYS A 45 10.61 -10.40 -7.32
C CYS A 45 11.62 -11.53 -7.54
N LYS A 46 12.79 -11.21 -8.10
CA LYS A 46 13.88 -12.18 -8.32
C LYS A 46 14.43 -12.83 -7.03
N CYS A 47 14.12 -12.28 -5.86
CA CYS A 47 14.47 -12.86 -4.55
C CYS A 47 13.44 -13.88 -4.03
N GLY A 48 12.35 -14.12 -4.78
CA GLY A 48 11.26 -15.01 -4.37
C GLY A 48 10.31 -14.43 -3.32
N VAL A 49 10.46 -13.15 -2.95
CA VAL A 49 9.57 -12.46 -2.00
C VAL A 49 8.44 -11.71 -2.72
N PRO A 50 7.24 -11.62 -2.13
CA PRO A 50 6.17 -10.77 -2.65
C PRO A 50 6.64 -9.31 -2.79
N THR A 51 6.29 -8.69 -3.90
CA THR A 51 6.59 -7.28 -4.15
C THR A 51 5.64 -6.37 -3.38
N VAL A 52 6.08 -5.14 -3.17
CA VAL A 52 5.26 -4.09 -2.56
C VAL A 52 4.76 -3.13 -3.63
N LEU A 53 3.50 -2.74 -3.51
CA LEU A 53 2.89 -1.70 -4.35
C LEU A 53 3.32 -0.32 -3.84
N ARG A 54 3.81 0.52 -4.74
CA ARG A 54 4.13 1.93 -4.43
C ARG A 54 3.56 2.85 -5.50
N CYS A 55 3.19 4.06 -5.10
CA CYS A 55 2.83 5.12 -6.03
C CYS A 55 4.09 5.88 -6.46
N ALA A 56 4.22 6.15 -7.75
CA ALA A 56 5.25 6.99 -8.32
C ALA A 56 4.88 8.46 -8.09
N THR A 57 5.72 9.19 -7.36
CA THR A 57 5.46 10.59 -6.99
C THR A 57 6.51 11.57 -7.50
N ARG A 58 7.62 11.08 -8.09
CA ARG A 58 8.82 11.90 -8.38
C ARG A 58 8.76 12.62 -9.73
N LYS A 59 8.47 11.90 -10.82
CA LYS A 59 8.40 12.47 -12.17
C LYS A 59 6.96 12.88 -12.48
N LYS A 60 6.78 13.98 -13.21
CA LYS A 60 5.44 14.52 -13.53
C LYS A 60 4.66 13.55 -14.43
N GLU A 61 5.34 12.91 -15.37
CA GLU A 61 4.75 12.04 -16.40
C GLU A 61 4.27 10.71 -15.82
N SER A 62 4.90 10.25 -14.73
CA SER A 62 4.53 9.01 -14.06
C SER A 62 3.84 9.25 -12.72
N ARG A 63 3.51 10.50 -12.38
CA ARG A 63 2.88 10.84 -11.10
C ARG A 63 1.50 10.20 -11.02
N GLY A 64 1.21 9.53 -9.90
CA GLY A 64 -0.06 8.84 -9.68
C GLY A 64 -0.12 7.41 -10.23
N ARG A 65 0.90 6.96 -10.99
CA ARG A 65 0.98 5.57 -11.43
C ARG A 65 1.52 4.67 -10.33
N TYR A 66 1.03 3.44 -10.29
CA TYR A 66 1.47 2.43 -9.34
C TYR A 66 2.53 1.50 -9.92
N MET A 67 3.45 1.05 -9.07
CA MET A 67 4.56 0.16 -9.43
C MET A 67 4.78 -0.90 -8.36
N TRP A 68 5.06 -2.12 -8.82
CA TRP A 68 5.53 -3.23 -8.00
C TRP A 68 7.06 -3.17 -7.89
N MET A 69 7.56 -3.17 -6.66
CA MET A 69 9.00 -3.12 -6.41
C MET A 69 9.46 -4.15 -5.39
N CYS A 70 10.72 -4.54 -5.48
CA CYS A 70 11.37 -5.37 -4.48
C CYS A 70 11.44 -4.65 -3.12
N HIS A 71 11.06 -5.34 -2.05
CA HIS A 71 11.20 -4.84 -0.68
C HIS A 71 12.38 -5.44 0.08
N ALA A 72 13.11 -6.40 -0.52
CA ALA A 72 14.19 -7.12 0.17
C ALA A 72 15.30 -6.21 0.71
N GLY A 73 15.64 -5.11 0.03
CA GLY A 73 16.67 -4.17 0.48
C GLY A 73 16.31 -3.37 1.74
N TYR A 74 15.07 -3.43 2.22
CA TYR A 74 14.68 -2.88 3.51
C TYR A 74 14.83 -3.89 4.66
N VAL A 75 15.08 -5.17 4.35
CA VAL A 75 15.33 -6.21 5.33
C VAL A 75 16.83 -6.19 5.68
N PRO A 76 17.21 -6.06 6.96
CA PRO A 76 18.61 -6.11 7.37
C PRO A 76 19.30 -7.38 6.83
N GLY A 77 20.46 -7.22 6.19
CA GLY A 77 21.25 -8.32 5.64
C GLY A 77 20.78 -8.88 4.29
N ARG A 78 19.85 -8.22 3.59
CA ARG A 78 19.47 -8.57 2.20
C ARG A 78 19.67 -7.41 1.25
N GLU A 79 20.03 -7.74 0.01
CA GLU A 79 20.15 -6.77 -1.07
C GLU A 79 18.89 -6.70 -1.94
N SER A 80 18.60 -5.52 -2.49
CA SER A 80 17.50 -5.35 -3.43
C SER A 80 17.88 -5.85 -4.81
N CYS A 81 17.10 -6.76 -5.39
CA CYS A 81 17.32 -7.24 -6.76
C CYS A 81 16.91 -6.28 -7.89
N GLY A 82 16.54 -5.03 -7.56
CA GLY A 82 16.13 -4.01 -8.53
C GLY A 82 14.85 -4.33 -9.31
N PHE A 83 14.05 -5.31 -8.88
CA PHE A 83 12.80 -5.65 -9.56
C PHE A 83 11.85 -4.45 -9.60
N PHE A 84 11.32 -4.19 -10.80
CA PHE A 84 10.40 -3.11 -11.09
C PHE A 84 9.39 -3.57 -12.15
N GLN A 85 8.11 -3.31 -11.92
CA GLN A 85 7.04 -3.54 -12.88
C GLN A 85 5.95 -2.49 -12.67
N TRP A 86 5.41 -1.92 -13.74
CA TRP A 86 4.22 -1.06 -13.64
C TRP A 86 3.01 -1.90 -13.22
N ALA A 87 2.24 -1.39 -12.26
CA ALA A 87 0.99 -2.01 -11.87
C ALA A 87 -0.12 -1.59 -12.84
N GLU A 88 -0.95 -2.56 -13.20
CA GLU A 88 -2.13 -2.38 -14.01
C GLU A 88 -3.33 -2.76 -13.14
N PHE A 89 -4.38 -1.95 -13.22
CA PHE A 89 -5.62 -2.14 -12.51
C PHE A 89 -6.77 -1.83 -13.46
N ASP A 90 -7.89 -2.50 -13.26
CA ASP A 90 -9.15 -2.13 -13.90
C ASP A 90 -9.83 -0.94 -13.18
N ASP A 91 -11.01 -0.55 -13.66
CA ASP A 91 -11.78 0.57 -13.12
C ASP A 91 -12.22 0.35 -11.66
N ASP A 92 -12.34 -0.92 -11.24
CA ASP A 92 -12.64 -1.29 -9.86
C ASP A 92 -11.39 -1.29 -8.97
N GLY A 93 -10.20 -1.09 -9.55
CA GLY A 93 -8.92 -1.15 -8.84
C GLY A 93 -8.48 -2.58 -8.53
N GLU A 94 -8.89 -3.56 -9.33
CA GLU A 94 -8.49 -4.96 -9.24
C GLU A 94 -7.30 -5.24 -10.19
N PRO A 95 -6.29 -6.01 -9.73
CA PRO A 95 -5.19 -6.41 -10.59
C PRO A 95 -5.60 -7.53 -11.56
N PRO A 96 -4.84 -7.78 -12.64
CA PRO A 96 -5.14 -8.82 -13.63
C PRO A 96 -5.30 -10.24 -13.06
N TRP A 97 -4.72 -10.52 -11.89
CA TRP A 97 -4.82 -11.82 -11.20
C TRP A 97 -5.97 -11.91 -10.19
N ALA A 98 -6.80 -10.88 -10.04
CA ALA A 98 -7.90 -10.85 -9.06
C ALA A 98 -8.87 -12.04 -9.22
N GLY A 99 -9.10 -12.51 -10.45
CA GLY A 99 -9.93 -13.70 -10.71
C GLY A 99 -9.43 -14.98 -10.03
N ASN A 100 -8.11 -15.08 -9.79
CA ASN A 100 -7.51 -16.23 -9.09
C ASN A 100 -7.63 -16.09 -7.57
N ALA A 101 -7.60 -14.87 -7.04
CA ALA A 101 -7.80 -14.60 -5.61
C ALA A 101 -9.23 -14.93 -5.17
N LYS A 102 -10.23 -14.56 -5.99
CA LYS A 102 -11.65 -14.88 -5.73
C LYS A 102 -11.94 -16.38 -5.68
N LYS A 103 -11.16 -17.21 -6.39
CA LYS A 103 -11.31 -18.68 -6.38
C LYS A 103 -10.63 -19.37 -5.19
N GLY A 104 -9.66 -18.72 -4.56
CA GLY A 104 -8.94 -19.25 -3.39
C GLY A 104 -9.51 -18.84 -2.02
N GLY A 105 -10.43 -17.87 -2.00
CA GLY A 105 -11.04 -17.32 -0.77
C GLY A 105 -12.37 -17.96 -0.36
N GLY A 106 -12.69 -19.16 -0.83
CA GLY A 106 -13.91 -19.88 -0.43
C GLY A 106 -13.75 -20.57 0.92
N SER A 107 -14.15 -19.90 2.01
CA SER A 107 -15.02 -20.42 3.08
C SER A 107 -14.82 -19.62 4.38
N GLY A 108 -15.82 -18.80 4.70
CA GLY A 108 -15.90 -18.07 5.96
C GLY A 108 -17.23 -17.34 6.08
N GLU A 109 -18.32 -17.95 5.61
CA GLU A 109 -19.67 -17.59 6.07
C GLU A 109 -19.71 -17.88 7.58
N MET A 110 -19.83 -16.83 8.38
CA MET A 110 -20.21 -16.94 9.78
C MET A 110 -21.73 -16.85 9.81
N GLU A 111 -22.39 -17.99 10.04
CA GLU A 111 -23.75 -18.05 10.62
C GLU A 111 -23.75 -17.54 12.07
#